data_AF-A0A7J5TE57-F1
#
_entry.id   AF-A0A7J5TE57-F1
#
_cell.length_a   1.000
_cell.length_b   1.000
_cell.length_c   1.000
_cell.angle_alpha   90.00
_cell.angle_beta   90.00
_cell.angle_gamma   90.00
#
_symmetry.space_group_name_H-M   'P 1'
#
loop_
_entity.id
_entity.type
_entity.pdbx_description
1 polymer ?
#
loop_
_entity_poly.entity_id
_entity_poly.type
_entity_poly.pdbx_seq_one_letter_code
_entity_poly.pdbx_strand_id
1 'polypeptide(L)' 'ALQHEMMSRCLERGVTRYNFYGISGVFDDPEDDGRGVLEFKQGFNGYVEELPGEFTLPVSKLRYGVSDLAHKLLRH' A
#
# COMPACT_ATOMS: atom_id res chain seq x y z
N ALA A 1 4.30 -22.72 -2.04
CA ALA A 1 5.12 -22.97 -3.24
C ALA A 1 5.40 -21.69 -4.05
N LEU A 2 4.38 -20.94 -4.49
CA LEU A 2 4.56 -19.77 -5.38
C LEU A 2 5.52 -18.68 -4.84
N GLN A 3 5.31 -18.20 -3.61
CA GLN A 3 6.13 -17.13 -3.05
C GLN A 3 7.60 -17.55 -2.89
N HIS A 4 7.83 -18.81 -2.50
CA HIS A 4 9.18 -19.37 -2.40
C HIS A 4 9.91 -19.37 -3.74
N GLU A 5 9.25 -19.85 -4.81
CA GLU A 5 9.81 -19.85 -6.17
C GLU A 5 10.21 -18.44 -6.61
N MET A 6 9.36 -17.44 -6.38
CA MET A 6 9.63 -16.07 -6.82
C MET A 6 10.74 -15.41 -5.98
N MET A 7 10.80 -15.66 -4.67
CA MET A 7 11.90 -15.20 -3.83
C MET A 7 13.23 -15.83 -4.25
N SER A 8 13.27 -17.14 -4.54
CA SER A 8 14.48 -17.81 -5.04
C SER A 8 14.96 -17.20 -6.36
N ARG A 9 14.05 -16.93 -7.30
CA ARG A 9 14.38 -16.23 -8.56
C ARG A 9 14.91 -14.81 -8.35
N CYS A 10 14.43 -14.10 -7.33
CA CYS A 10 14.99 -12.79 -6.96
C CYS A 10 16.45 -12.94 -6.52
N LEU A 11 16.76 -13.92 -5.67
CA LEU A 11 18.13 -14.20 -5.22
C LEU A 11 19.05 -14.58 -6.39
N GLU A 12 18.61 -15.48 -7.28
CA GLU A 12 19.36 -15.87 -8.49
C GLU A 12 19.72 -14.68 -9.39
N ARG A 13 18.86 -13.65 -9.41
CA ARG A 13 19.03 -12.43 -10.21
C ARG A 13 19.72 -11.29 -9.46
N GLY A 14 20.13 -11.50 -8.21
CA GLY A 14 20.73 -10.46 -7.38
C GLY A 14 19.76 -9.36 -6.93
N VAL A 15 18.45 -9.63 -6.96
CA VAL A 15 17.41 -8.70 -6.48
C VAL A 15 17.26 -8.89 -4.96
N THR A 16 17.72 -7.89 -4.20
CA THR A 16 17.78 -7.95 -2.73
C THR A 16 16.47 -7.57 -2.03
N ARG A 17 15.46 -7.10 -2.77
CA ARG A 17 14.16 -6.67 -2.25
C ARG A 17 13.02 -7.46 -2.88
N TYR A 18 12.26 -8.16 -2.05
CA TYR A 18 11.03 -8.84 -2.44
C TYR A 18 9.82 -8.05 -1.92
N ASN A 19 9.01 -7.50 -2.82
CA ASN A 19 7.89 -6.64 -2.46
C ASN A 19 6.55 -7.40 -2.57
N PHE A 20 5.89 -7.61 -1.43
CA PHE A 20 4.54 -8.19 -1.37
C PHE A 20 3.42 -7.18 -1.66
N TYR A 21 3.76 -5.93 -1.95
CA TYR A 21 2.84 -4.82 -2.23
C TYR A 21 1.90 -4.49 -1.06
N GLY A 22 0.89 -3.67 -1.34
CA GLY A 22 0.03 -3.02 -0.35
C GLY A 22 -0.78 -3.96 0.54
N ILE A 23 -1.20 -3.41 1.67
CA ILE A 23 -2.06 -3.98 2.70
C ILE A 23 -3.19 -2.97 2.99
N SER A 24 -4.18 -3.32 3.81
CA SER A 24 -5.29 -2.40 4.17
C SER A 24 -4.81 -1.14 4.90
N GLY A 25 -3.65 -1.20 5.57
CA GLY A 25 -3.15 -0.12 6.42
C GLY A 25 -3.77 -0.14 7.82
N VAL A 26 -4.59 -1.15 8.14
CA VAL A 26 -5.14 -1.39 9.48
C VAL A 26 -4.26 -2.44 10.16
N PHE A 27 -3.63 -2.06 11.28
CA PHE A 27 -2.64 -2.91 11.98
C PHE A 27 -3.18 -3.58 13.24
N ASP A 28 -4.08 -2.88 13.95
CA ASP A 28 -4.45 -3.25 15.33
C ASP A 28 -5.86 -3.83 15.45
N ASP A 29 -6.62 -3.92 14.35
CA ASP A 29 -7.96 -4.50 14.33
C ASP A 29 -7.88 -6.01 13.98
N PRO A 30 -8.24 -6.92 14.91
CA PRO A 30 -8.27 -8.35 14.62
C PRO A 30 -9.41 -8.76 13.69
N GLU A 31 -10.45 -7.95 13.56
CA GLU A 31 -11.62 -8.23 12.72
C GLU A 31 -11.52 -7.59 11.32
N ASP A 32 -10.41 -6.89 11.00
CA ASP A 32 -10.17 -6.32 9.67
C ASP A 32 -10.06 -7.43 8.61
N ASP A 33 -10.77 -7.26 7.49
CA ASP A 33 -10.71 -8.19 6.36
C ASP A 33 -9.28 -8.40 5.82
N GLY A 34 -8.40 -7.39 5.99
CA GLY A 34 -7.00 -7.41 5.59
C GLY A 34 -6.05 -8.11 6.58
N ARG A 35 -6.53 -8.49 7.77
CA ARG A 35 -5.71 -9.06 8.86
C ARG A 35 -4.94 -10.30 8.42
N GLY A 36 -5.59 -11.24 7.73
CA GLY A 36 -4.94 -12.46 7.24
C GLY A 36 -3.84 -12.19 6.20
N VAL A 37 -3.99 -11.13 5.39
CA VAL A 37 -2.96 -10.72 4.41
C VAL A 37 -1.76 -10.10 5.11
N LEU A 38 -1.98 -9.30 6.16
CA LEU A 38 -0.91 -8.73 6.98
C LEU A 38 -0.08 -9.83 7.65
N GLU A 39 -0.74 -10.76 8.34
CA GLU A 39 -0.07 -11.89 9.03
C GLU A 39 0.67 -12.80 8.06
N PHE A 40 0.05 -13.12 6.91
CA PHE A 40 0.71 -13.90 5.86
C PHE A 40 2.03 -13.28 5.42
N LYS A 41 2.06 -11.96 5.18
CA LYS A 41 3.28 -11.24 4.72
C LYS A 41 4.33 -11.14 5.83
N GLN A 42 3.93 -10.90 7.07
CA GLN A 42 4.83 -10.90 8.23
C GLN A 42 5.45 -12.28 8.46
N GLY A 43 4.73 -13.36 8.15
CA GLY A 43 5.24 -14.74 8.21
C GLY A 43 6.48 -15.00 7.34
N PHE A 44 6.76 -14.17 6.33
CA PHE A 44 7.99 -14.22 5.53
C PHE A 44 9.13 -13.37 6.10
N ASN A 45 9.03 -12.97 7.37
CA ASN A 45 9.92 -11.98 8.00
C ASN A 45 9.89 -10.62 7.26
N GLY A 46 8.76 -10.30 6.63
CA GLY A 46 8.51 -9.02 5.96
C GLY A 46 8.19 -7.92 6.98
N TYR A 47 8.53 -6.68 6.63
CA TYR A 47 8.16 -5.49 7.39
C TYR A 47 7.30 -4.56 6.53
N VAL A 48 6.52 -3.71 7.20
CA VAL A 48 5.69 -2.70 6.54
C VAL A 48 6.53 -1.46 6.28
N GLU A 49 6.43 -0.93 5.07
CA GLU A 49 7.03 0.35 4.69
C GLU A 49 5.91 1.34 4.37
N GLU A 50 5.73 2.35 5.23
CA GLU A 50 4.79 3.44 5.00
C GLU A 50 5.43 4.48 4.09
N LEU A 51 4.80 4.72 2.93
CA LEU A 51 5.24 5.71 1.98
C LEU A 51 4.61 7.08 2.30
N PRO A 52 5.21 8.20 1.87
CA PRO A 52 4.66 9.55 2.11
C PRO A 52 3.26 9.81 1.54
N GLY A 53 2.73 8.89 0.73
CA GLY A 53 1.42 8.99 0.10
C GLY A 53 1.45 9.88 -1.13
N GLU A 54 0.44 10.73 -1.27
CA GLU A 54 0.23 11.56 -2.44
C GLU A 54 0.63 13.01 -2.18
N PHE A 55 1.34 13.61 -3.13
CA PHE A 55 1.63 15.05 -3.14
C PHE A 55 0.79 15.72 -4.24
N THR A 56 -0.05 16.68 -3.85
CA THR A 56 -0.85 17.46 -4.81
C THR A 56 -0.29 18.87 -4.97
N LEU A 57 0.03 19.26 -6.22
CA LEU A 57 0.39 20.63 -6.57
C LEU A 57 -0.76 21.31 -7.34
N PRO A 58 -1.54 22.21 -6.70
CA PRO A 58 -2.62 22.90 -7.39
C PRO A 58 -2.07 23.99 -8.32
N VAL A 59 -2.08 23.73 -9.63
CA VAL A 59 -1.63 24.68 -10.67
C VAL A 59 -2.58 25.87 -10.88
N SER A 60 -3.85 25.71 -10.48
CA SER A 60 -4.84 26.78 -10.47
C SER A 60 -5.69 26.67 -9.21
N LYS A 61 -5.50 27.62 -8.28
CA LYS A 61 -6.15 27.61 -6.96
C LYS A 61 -7.67 27.58 -7.05
N LEU A 62 -8.25 28.35 -7.99
CA LEU A 62 -9.71 28.42 -8.16
C LEU A 62 -10.30 27.10 -8.68
N ARG A 63 -9.73 26.54 -9.75
CA ARG A 63 -10.23 25.27 -10.32
C ARG A 63 -10.06 24.11 -9.34
N TYR A 64 -8.91 24.07 -8.66
CA TYR A 64 -8.64 23.07 -7.66
C TYR A 64 -9.64 23.18 -6.48
N GLY A 65 -9.89 24.39 -5.98
CA GLY A 65 -10.86 24.61 -4.91
C GLY A 65 -12.29 24.19 -5.27
N VAL A 66 -12.74 24.49 -6.50
CA VAL A 66 -14.06 24.03 -6.99
C VAL A 66 -14.12 22.51 -7.10
N SER A 67 -13.07 21.89 -7.63
CA SER A 67 -12.97 20.43 -7.73
C SER A 67 -12.97 19.76 -6.35
N ASP A 68 -12.20 20.28 -5.40
CA ASP A 68 -12.13 19.76 -4.04
C ASP A 68 -13.47 19.88 -3.31
N LEU A 69 -14.15 21.03 -3.46
CA LEU A 69 -15.50 21.22 -2.92
C LEU A 69 -16.51 20.23 -3.54
N ALA A 70 -16.47 20.07 -4.87
CA ALA A 70 -17.35 19.12 -5.56
C ALA A 70 -17.09 17.68 -5.08
N HIS A 71 -15.82 17.26 -4.95
CA HIS A 71 -15.47 15.95 -4.41
C HIS A 71 -15.99 15.76 -2.98
N LYS A 72 -15.84 16.77 -2.11
CA LYS A 72 -16.33 16.70 -0.72
C LYS A 72 -17.86 16.57 -0.63
N LEU A 73 -18.58 17.27 -1.51
CA LEU A 73 -20.04 17.21 -1.56
C LEU A 73 -20.56 15.90 -2.16
N LEU A 74 -19.89 15.36 -3.18
CA LEU A 74 -20.28 14.10 -3.84
C LEU A 74 -19.91 12.85 -3.03
N ARG A 75 -18.99 12.96 -2.06
CA ARG A 75 -18.59 11.86 -1.17
C ARG A 75 -19.49 11.73 0.07
N HIS A 76 -20.45 12.64 0.22
CA HIS A 76 -21.53 12.61 1.21
C HIS A 76 -22.83 12.15 0.57
#